data_AF-A0A3S5FEN8-F1
#
_entry.id   AF-A0A3S5FEN8-F1
#
_cell.length_a   1.000
_cell.length_b   1.000
_cell.length_c   1.000
_cell.angle_alpha   90.00
_cell.angle_beta   90.00
_cell.angle_gamma   90.00
#
_symmetry.space_group_name_H-M   'P 1'
#
loop_
_entity.id
_entity.type
_entity.pdbx_description
1 polymer ?
#
loop_
_entity_poly.entity_id
_entity_poly.type
_entity_poly.pdbx_seq_one_letter_code
_entity_poly.pdbx_strand_id
1 'polypeptide(L)'
;MSYRRPFRGRSSRRPFFERLRNNEISKGPHHDNPETKTLGDVLESEFSIPSNESNEFRLKQAKSSDTMDRRMGFEPFTGPGDQVGWLFTMQPTDILDPDSKRLVSGVDFYFIKSDGCRFKASNLLCFLFNLLERIMLPFLSSFNKIYRLP
;
A
#
# COMPACT_ATOMS: atom_id res chain seq x y z
N MET A 1 11.04 -46.88 -13.26
CA MET A 1 11.90 -46.29 -12.20
C MET A 1 11.16 -45.08 -11.65
N SER A 2 10.40 -45.28 -10.57
CA SER A 2 9.33 -44.36 -10.15
C SER A 2 9.68 -43.72 -8.80
N TYR A 3 9.94 -42.42 -8.79
CA TYR A 3 10.15 -41.66 -7.55
C TYR A 3 8.86 -40.95 -7.14
N ARG A 4 8.12 -41.51 -6.18
CA ARG A 4 7.11 -40.79 -5.40
C ARG A 4 7.82 -40.02 -4.28
N ARG A 5 7.68 -38.69 -4.25
CA ARG A 5 8.08 -37.87 -3.09
C ARG A 5 6.93 -37.82 -2.06
N PRO A 6 7.20 -37.90 -0.75
CA PRO A 6 6.17 -37.82 0.27
C PRO A 6 5.73 -36.38 0.55
N PHE A 7 4.43 -36.19 0.73
CA PHE A 7 3.80 -34.97 1.22
C PHE A 7 4.26 -34.66 2.66
N ARG A 8 4.82 -33.46 2.89
CA ARG A 8 4.99 -32.90 4.24
C ARG A 8 4.14 -31.64 4.41
N GLY A 9 3.25 -31.70 5.40
CA GLY A 9 2.93 -30.63 6.35
C GLY A 9 2.55 -29.26 5.78
N ARG A 10 1.24 -29.02 5.66
CA ARG A 10 0.62 -27.71 5.44
C ARG A 10 0.77 -26.88 6.73
N SER A 11 1.85 -26.11 6.85
CA SER A 11 1.91 -25.03 7.85
C SER A 11 1.13 -23.83 7.30
N SER A 12 -0.05 -23.56 7.85
CA SER A 12 -0.83 -22.35 7.57
C SER A 12 -0.02 -21.12 7.96
N ARG A 13 0.71 -20.54 6.99
CA ARG A 13 1.20 -19.17 7.09
C ARG A 13 -0.01 -18.27 6.89
N ARG A 14 -0.57 -17.77 7.99
CA ARG A 14 -1.53 -16.66 7.91
C ARG A 14 -0.83 -15.46 7.26
N PRO A 15 -1.52 -14.68 6.41
CA PRO A 15 -0.96 -13.44 5.86
C PRO A 15 -0.49 -12.52 6.99
N PHE A 16 0.66 -11.89 6.80
CA PHE A 16 1.28 -10.99 7.79
C PHE A 16 0.33 -9.89 8.29
N PHE A 17 -0.59 -9.43 7.42
CA PHE A 17 -1.59 -8.40 7.71
C PHE A 17 -2.57 -8.76 8.84
N GLU A 18 -2.72 -10.03 9.20
CA GLU A 18 -3.72 -10.45 10.20
C GLU A 18 -3.19 -10.46 11.64
N ARG A 19 -1.87 -10.23 11.83
CA ARG A 19 -1.23 -10.26 13.14
C ARG A 19 -1.36 -8.96 13.95
N LEU A 20 -1.78 -7.86 13.31
CA LEU A 20 -1.88 -6.54 13.98
C LEU A 20 -3.24 -6.28 14.67
N ARG A 21 -4.17 -7.24 14.68
CA ARG A 21 -5.50 -7.03 15.29
C ARG A 21 -5.60 -7.45 16.76
N ASN A 22 -4.66 -8.25 17.27
CA ASN A 22 -4.76 -8.85 18.60
C ASN A 22 -3.55 -8.48 19.45
N ASN A 23 -3.59 -7.32 20.10
CA ASN A 23 -2.73 -7.05 21.24
C ASN A 23 -3.56 -6.26 22.28
N GLU A 24 -4.34 -7.00 23.06
CA GLU A 24 -4.96 -6.50 24.29
C GLU A 24 -3.95 -6.55 25.44
N ILE A 25 -3.65 -5.36 25.97
CA ILE A 25 -3.62 -4.97 27.38
C ILE A 25 -3.15 -6.04 28.39
N SER A 26 -1.94 -5.87 28.93
CA SER A 26 -1.57 -6.39 30.25
C SER A 26 -1.03 -5.26 31.13
N LYS A 27 -1.57 -5.16 32.36
CA LYS A 27 -1.32 -4.11 33.36
C LYS A 27 -0.14 -4.43 34.29
N GLY A 28 0.50 -3.40 34.83
CA GLY A 28 1.35 -3.40 36.05
C GLY A 28 1.42 -1.99 36.68
N PRO A 29 1.68 -1.82 38.01
CA PRO A 29 1.07 -0.74 38.80
C PRO A 29 1.98 0.44 39.25
N HIS A 30 1.31 1.60 39.41
CA HIS A 30 1.36 2.68 40.42
C HIS A 30 2.69 3.33 40.90
N HIS A 31 2.81 4.65 40.68
CA HIS A 31 3.39 5.60 41.65
C HIS A 31 2.76 6.99 41.48
N ASP A 32 2.27 7.56 42.59
CA ASP A 32 1.50 8.81 42.69
C ASP A 32 2.33 10.09 42.53
N ASN A 33 1.75 11.11 41.86
CA ASN A 33 1.73 12.50 42.36
C ASN A 33 0.61 13.31 41.65
N PRO A 34 -0.26 14.05 42.36
CA PRO A 34 -1.39 14.74 41.74
C PRO A 34 -1.04 16.20 41.43
N GLU A 35 -0.59 16.47 40.21
CA GLU A 35 -0.78 17.81 39.62
C GLU A 35 -2.10 17.78 38.85
N THR A 36 -3.07 18.55 39.36
CA THR A 36 -4.40 18.72 38.79
C THR A 36 -4.31 19.30 37.38
N LYS A 37 -4.30 18.41 36.39
CA LYS A 37 -4.55 18.77 34.99
C LYS A 37 -6.05 18.93 34.82
N THR A 38 -6.45 20.13 34.40
CA THR A 38 -7.84 20.47 34.13
C THR A 38 -8.42 19.56 33.04
N LEU A 39 -9.68 19.13 33.21
CA LEU A 39 -10.41 18.23 32.28
C LEU A 39 -10.40 18.68 30.81
N GLY A 40 -10.14 19.97 30.54
CA GLY A 40 -9.95 20.51 29.20
C GLY A 40 -8.65 20.07 28.51
N ASP A 41 -7.56 19.90 29.26
CA ASP A 41 -6.23 19.62 28.68
C ASP A 41 -6.04 18.14 28.31
N VAL A 42 -6.80 17.24 28.95
CA VAL A 42 -6.75 15.79 28.68
C VAL A 42 -7.50 15.44 27.39
N LEU A 43 -8.61 16.15 27.10
CA LEU A 43 -9.47 15.86 25.94
C LEU A 43 -8.90 16.35 24.60
N GLU A 44 -7.99 17.32 24.58
CA GLU A 44 -7.30 17.73 23.35
C GLU A 44 -6.13 16.81 22.99
N SER A 45 -5.57 16.07 23.95
CA SER A 45 -4.41 15.20 23.71
C SER A 45 -4.78 13.85 23.08
N GLU A 46 -5.99 13.33 23.31
CA GLU A 46 -6.42 12.01 22.82
C GLU A 46 -7.07 12.02 21.42
N PHE A 47 -7.39 13.18 20.85
CA PHE A 47 -7.84 13.27 19.43
C PHE A 47 -6.69 13.56 18.46
N SER A 48 -5.48 13.76 18.97
CA SER A 48 -4.28 13.77 18.14
C SER A 48 -3.89 12.32 17.84
N ILE A 49 -4.43 11.78 16.74
CA ILE A 49 -3.87 10.58 16.11
C ILE A 49 -2.34 10.77 16.10
N PRO A 50 -1.52 9.81 16.58
CA PRO A 50 -0.06 9.88 16.48
C PRO A 50 0.31 9.79 15.00
N SER A 51 0.20 10.92 14.33
CA SER A 51 0.34 11.07 12.89
C SER A 51 1.78 10.81 12.47
N ASN A 52 2.73 10.95 13.39
CA ASN A 52 4.14 10.73 13.10
C ASN A 52 4.54 9.25 13.17
N GLU A 53 4.12 8.49 14.19
CA GLU A 53 4.42 7.04 14.28
C GLU A 53 3.80 6.25 13.12
N SER A 54 2.55 6.61 12.76
CA SER A 54 1.84 5.98 11.63
C SER A 54 2.47 6.33 10.28
N ASN A 55 2.90 7.58 10.06
CA ASN A 55 3.58 7.96 8.82
C ASN A 55 5.00 7.39 8.74
N GLU A 56 5.75 7.34 9.83
CA GLU A 56 7.08 6.75 9.85
C GLU A 56 7.01 5.24 9.55
N PHE A 57 6.03 4.54 10.12
CA PHE A 57 5.79 3.13 9.82
C PHE A 57 5.47 2.92 8.33
N ARG A 58 4.55 3.72 7.76
CA ARG A 58 4.20 3.66 6.33
C ARG A 58 5.40 3.93 5.43
N LEU A 59 6.22 4.93 5.76
CA LEU A 59 7.45 5.25 5.03
C LEU A 59 8.47 4.10 5.09
N LYS A 60 8.68 3.51 6.28
CA LYS A 60 9.56 2.35 6.44
C LYS A 60 9.07 1.17 5.62
N GLN A 61 7.75 0.92 5.62
CA GLN A 61 7.13 -0.12 4.83
C GLN A 61 7.32 0.11 3.32
N ALA A 62 7.04 1.32 2.82
CA ALA A 62 7.24 1.68 1.42
C ALA A 62 8.69 1.49 0.97
N LYS A 63 9.65 1.99 1.76
CA LYS A 63 11.09 1.80 1.50
C LYS A 63 11.48 0.32 1.51
N SER A 64 10.97 -0.46 2.46
CA SER A 64 11.24 -1.89 2.51
C SER A 64 10.68 -2.61 1.28
N SER A 65 9.47 -2.27 0.85
CA SER A 65 8.88 -2.81 -0.38
C SER A 65 9.74 -2.49 -1.60
N ASP A 66 10.15 -1.23 -1.79
CA ASP A 66 11.01 -0.83 -2.91
C ASP A 66 12.35 -1.58 -2.93
N THR A 67 12.95 -1.84 -1.76
CA THR A 67 14.18 -2.64 -1.70
C THR A 67 13.95 -4.10 -2.08
N MET A 68 12.78 -4.67 -1.77
CA MET A 68 12.43 -6.02 -2.19
C MET A 68 12.14 -6.08 -3.69
N ASP A 69 11.45 -5.08 -4.24
CA ASP A 69 11.12 -5.01 -5.67
C ASP A 69 12.37 -5.03 -6.53
N ARG A 70 13.38 -4.21 -6.17
CA ARG A 70 14.68 -4.21 -6.86
C ARG A 70 15.38 -5.56 -6.79
N ARG A 71 15.34 -6.25 -5.65
CA ARG A 71 15.90 -7.61 -5.52
C ARG A 71 15.19 -8.62 -6.40
N MET A 72 13.91 -8.39 -6.70
CA MET A 72 13.11 -9.20 -7.61
C MET A 72 13.27 -8.78 -9.09
N GLY A 73 14.15 -7.81 -9.37
CA GLY A 73 14.45 -7.29 -10.70
C GLY A 73 13.46 -6.25 -11.22
N PHE A 74 12.56 -5.74 -10.37
CA PHE A 74 11.65 -4.65 -10.73
C PHE A 74 12.33 -3.30 -10.50
N GLU A 75 13.01 -2.82 -11.54
CA GLU A 75 13.62 -1.50 -11.51
C GLU A 75 12.56 -0.41 -11.71
N PRO A 76 12.60 0.69 -10.93
CA PRO A 76 11.69 1.80 -11.09
C PRO A 76 11.94 2.50 -12.44
N PHE A 77 10.86 2.77 -13.15
CA PHE A 77 10.90 3.48 -14.41
C PHE A 77 11.06 4.99 -14.16
N THR A 78 12.21 5.55 -14.51
CA THR A 78 12.55 6.97 -14.30
C THR A 78 13.06 7.67 -15.55
N GLY A 79 13.02 7.03 -16.72
CA GLY A 79 13.61 7.54 -17.95
C GLY A 79 12.61 8.26 -18.87
N PRO A 80 13.05 9.22 -19.69
CA PRO A 80 12.25 9.69 -20.82
C PRO A 80 12.09 8.57 -21.86
N GLY A 81 10.87 8.37 -22.33
CA GLY A 81 10.54 7.37 -23.36
C GLY A 81 9.38 6.46 -22.96
N ASP A 82 8.96 5.61 -23.88
CA ASP A 82 7.89 4.65 -23.63
C ASP A 82 8.48 3.27 -23.40
N GLN A 83 8.04 2.58 -22.34
CA GLN A 83 8.30 1.16 -22.15
C GLN A 83 7.00 0.37 -22.29
N VAL A 84 7.04 -0.62 -23.18
CA VAL A 84 5.91 -1.53 -23.41
C VAL A 84 6.15 -2.83 -22.66
N GLY A 85 5.21 -3.21 -21.81
CA GLY A 85 5.25 -4.46 -21.07
C GLY A 85 3.85 -4.93 -20.71
N TRP A 86 3.75 -6.22 -20.40
CA TRP A 86 2.54 -6.83 -19.88
C TRP A 86 2.40 -6.50 -18.41
N LEU A 87 1.28 -5.91 -18.03
CA LEU A 87 0.97 -5.66 -16.63
C LEU A 87 0.76 -7.00 -15.90
N PHE A 88 1.59 -7.26 -14.90
CA PHE A 88 1.50 -8.46 -14.07
C PHE A 88 0.64 -8.23 -12.82
N THR A 89 0.85 -7.11 -12.13
CA THR A 89 0.08 -6.76 -10.93
C THR A 89 0.08 -5.26 -10.68
N MET A 90 -0.86 -4.82 -9.85
CA MET A 90 -0.95 -3.48 -9.29
C MET A 90 -1.00 -3.59 -7.78
N GLN A 91 -0.28 -2.73 -7.06
CA GLN A 91 -0.28 -2.74 -5.58
C GLN A 91 -0.40 -1.32 -5.03
N PRO A 92 -1.26 -1.07 -4.02
CA PRO A 92 -1.28 0.19 -3.31
C PRO A 92 0.05 0.45 -2.62
N THR A 93 0.52 1.69 -2.68
CA THR A 93 1.78 2.11 -2.07
C THR A 93 1.67 3.52 -1.53
N ASP A 94 2.66 3.93 -0.74
CA ASP A 94 2.80 5.29 -0.25
C ASP A 94 4.07 5.90 -0.84
N ILE A 95 3.91 7.03 -1.51
CA ILE A 95 4.98 7.74 -2.20
C ILE A 95 5.28 9.01 -1.42
N LEU A 96 6.56 9.33 -1.25
CA LEU A 96 6.95 10.61 -0.65
C LEU A 96 6.93 11.68 -1.74
N ASP A 97 6.09 12.70 -1.56
CA ASP A 97 6.08 13.87 -2.44
C ASP A 97 7.37 14.68 -2.24
N PRO A 98 8.18 14.90 -3.29
CA PRO A 98 9.43 15.66 -3.19
C PRO A 98 9.22 17.09 -2.72
N ASP A 99 8.08 17.73 -3.04
CA ASP A 99 7.84 19.14 -2.75
C ASP A 99 7.26 19.34 -1.34
N SER A 100 6.16 18.62 -1.01
CA SER A 100 5.48 18.81 0.26
C SER A 100 6.06 17.99 1.42
N LYS A 101 6.97 17.03 1.14
CA LYS A 101 7.49 16.04 2.10
C LYS A 101 6.40 15.23 2.81
N ARG A 102 5.20 15.17 2.22
CA ARG A 102 4.08 14.37 2.74
C ARG A 102 4.03 13.03 2.02
N LEU A 103 3.57 12.01 2.75
CA LEU A 103 3.20 10.74 2.13
C LEU A 103 1.88 10.92 1.38
N VAL A 104 1.89 10.55 0.11
CA VAL A 104 0.75 10.57 -0.78
C VAL A 104 0.46 9.15 -1.26
N SER A 105 -0.81 8.78 -1.32
CA SER A 105 -1.21 7.44 -1.74
C SER A 105 -0.99 7.28 -3.24
N GLY A 106 -0.39 6.14 -3.61
CA GLY A 106 -0.05 5.78 -4.98
C GLY A 106 -0.39 4.33 -5.29
N VAL A 107 -0.13 3.95 -6.53
CA VAL A 107 -0.22 2.58 -7.02
C VAL A 107 1.07 2.26 -7.76
N ASP A 108 1.67 1.14 -7.39
CA ASP A 108 2.78 0.52 -8.12
C ASP A 108 2.26 -0.43 -9.17
N PHE A 109 2.71 -0.26 -10.41
CA PHE A 109 2.38 -1.09 -11.56
C PHE A 109 3.62 -1.90 -11.94
N TYR A 110 3.48 -3.22 -11.96
CA TYR A 110 4.58 -4.14 -12.22
C TYR A 110 4.44 -4.75 -13.61
N PHE A 111 5.47 -4.61 -14.44
CA PHE A 111 5.44 -5.04 -15.84
C PHE A 111 6.51 -6.07 -16.15
N ILE A 112 6.19 -6.94 -17.11
CA ILE A 112 7.13 -7.88 -17.71
C ILE A 112 7.21 -7.57 -19.22
N LYS A 113 8.41 -7.35 -19.73
CA LYS A 113 8.68 -7.09 -21.15
C LYS A 113 8.76 -8.40 -21.95
N SER A 114 8.74 -8.29 -23.28
CA SER A 114 8.87 -9.44 -24.18
C SER A 114 10.23 -10.15 -24.08
N ASP A 115 11.28 -9.43 -23.66
CA ASP A 115 12.62 -9.94 -23.38
C ASP A 115 12.74 -10.63 -22.01
N GLY A 116 11.64 -10.68 -21.22
CA GLY A 116 11.62 -11.23 -19.86
C GLY A 116 12.16 -10.27 -18.80
N CYS A 117 12.65 -9.09 -19.18
CA CYS A 117 13.03 -8.05 -18.23
C CYS A 117 11.80 -7.48 -17.54
N ARG A 118 12.01 -6.91 -16.34
CA ARG A 118 10.95 -6.40 -15.48
C ARG A 118 11.18 -4.95 -15.16
N PHE A 119 10.11 -4.20 -14.98
CA PHE A 119 10.17 -2.83 -14.52
C PHE A 119 8.90 -2.48 -13.72
N LYS A 120 8.99 -1.48 -12.86
CA LYS A 120 7.87 -0.95 -12.07
C LYS A 120 7.65 0.51 -12.42
N ALA A 121 6.41 0.95 -12.50
CA ALA A 121 6.06 2.36 -12.58
C ALA A 121 5.15 2.71 -11.40
N SER A 122 5.43 3.81 -10.72
CA SER A 122 4.62 4.29 -9.60
C SER A 122 3.84 5.52 -10.04
N ASN A 123 2.54 5.54 -9.77
CA ASN A 123 1.70 6.70 -10.07
C ASN A 123 0.84 7.07 -8.87
N LEU A 124 0.54 8.35 -8.74
CA LEU A 124 -0.26 8.87 -7.65
C LEU A 124 -1.72 8.47 -7.84
N LEU A 125 -2.34 7.97 -6.76
CA LEU A 125 -3.71 7.46 -6.81
C LEU A 125 -4.70 8.58 -7.17
N CYS A 126 -4.43 9.82 -6.77
CA CYS A 126 -5.23 10.97 -7.16
C CYS A 126 -5.21 11.20 -8.67
N PHE A 127 -4.09 10.95 -9.37
CA PHE A 127 -4.03 11.05 -10.82
C PHE A 127 -4.87 9.97 -11.50
N LEU A 128 -4.84 8.74 -10.98
CA LEU A 128 -5.67 7.65 -11.49
C LEU A 128 -7.16 7.91 -11.28
N PHE A 129 -7.56 8.42 -10.11
CA PHE A 129 -8.95 8.78 -9.83
C PHE A 129 -9.46 9.84 -10.81
N ASN A 130 -8.70 10.93 -10.99
CA ASN A 130 -9.05 11.99 -11.94
C ASN A 130 -9.12 11.48 -13.39
N LEU A 131 -8.24 10.54 -13.77
CA LEU A 131 -8.23 9.95 -15.11
C LEU A 131 -9.45 9.05 -15.34
N LEU A 132 -9.79 8.20 -14.35
CA LEU A 132 -10.97 7.35 -14.39
C LEU A 132 -12.26 8.18 -14.47
N GLU A 133 -12.35 9.25 -13.67
CA GLU A 133 -13.52 10.13 -13.66
C GLU A 133 -13.72 10.82 -15.01
N ARG A 134 -12.63 11.33 -15.60
CA ARG A 134 -12.71 12.14 -16.83
C ARG A 134 -12.80 11.31 -18.12
N ILE A 135 -12.24 10.10 -18.15
CA ILE A 135 -12.15 9.30 -19.38
C ILE A 135 -13.05 8.07 -19.34
N MET A 136 -13.14 7.38 -18.19
CA MET A 136 -13.86 6.11 -18.10
C MET A 136 -15.33 6.27 -17.72
N LEU A 137 -15.71 7.24 -16.87
CA LEU A 137 -17.12 7.45 -16.52
C LEU A 137 -18.02 7.85 -17.71
N PRO A 138 -17.59 8.71 -18.66
CA PRO A 138 -18.39 9.00 -19.85
C PRO A 138 -18.59 7.76 -20.73
N PHE A 139 -17.57 6.89 -20.78
CA PHE A 139 -17.60 5.66 -21.56
C PHE A 139 -18.52 4.61 -20.91
N LEU A 140 -18.41 4.40 -19.59
CA LEU A 140 -19.27 3.49 -18.83
C LEU A 140 -20.74 3.94 -18.83
N SER A 141 -21.00 5.25 -18.82
CA SER A 141 -22.35 5.81 -19.00
C SER A 141 -22.96 5.43 -20.36
N SER A 142 -22.14 5.40 -21.41
CA SER A 142 -22.58 4.97 -22.74
C SER A 142 -22.79 3.45 -22.83
N PHE A 143 -22.00 2.65 -22.11
CA PHE A 143 -22.22 1.20 -22.02
C PHE A 143 -23.52 0.85 -21.30
N ASN A 144 -23.87 1.55 -20.22
CA ASN A 144 -25.12 1.29 -19.49
C ASN A 144 -26.39 1.62 -20.31
N LYS A 145 -26.29 2.47 -21.33
CA LYS A 145 -27.37 2.70 -22.30
C LYS A 145 -27.54 1.56 -23.31
N ILE A 146 -26.48 0.82 -23.62
CA ILE A 146 -26.48 -0.24 -24.64
C ILE A 146 -26.95 -1.58 -24.06
N TYR A 147 -26.75 -1.83 -22.77
CA TYR A 147 -27.17 -3.09 -22.10
C TYR A 147 -28.50 -3.01 -21.34
N ARG A 148 -29.32 -1.99 -21.58
CA ARG A 148 -30.74 -2.02 -21.16
C ARG A 148 -31.49 -3.00 -22.08
N LEU A 149 -31.38 -4.29 -21.75
CA LEU A 149 -32.28 -5.31 -22.28
C LEU A 149 -33.72 -4.99 -21.83
N PRO A 150 -34.72 -5.16 -22.71
CA PRO A 150 -36.14 -4.96 -22.38
C PRO A 150 -36.65 -5.96 -21.34
#